data_AF-A0AAZ3NSD6-F1
#
_entry.id   AF-A0AAZ3NSD6-F1
#
_cell.length_a   1.000
_cell.length_b   1.000
_cell.length_c   1.000
_cell.angle_alpha   90.00
_cell.angle_beta   90.00
_cell.angle_gamma   90.00
#
_symmetry.space_group_name_H-M   'P 1'
#
loop_
_entity.id
_entity.type
_entity.pdbx_description
1 polymer ?
#
loop_
_entity_poly.entity_id
_entity_poly.type
_entity_poly.pdbx_seq_one_letter_code
_entity_poly.pdbx_strand_id
1 'polypeptide(L)'
;MRNKILLSDETQIEFFGLNGKRQIWRKPGTIPMLKHGVGSILLWGCFSVAGTGRLVRIEENMNREKYRDILDENLLQSTQDLRLG
;
A
#
# COMPACT_ATOMS: atom_id res chain seq x y z
N MET A 1 16.85 22.13 -14.72
CA MET A 1 15.73 21.38 -15.33
C MET A 1 15.99 19.88 -15.17
N ARG A 2 15.45 19.23 -14.13
CA ARG A 2 15.55 17.76 -13.93
C ARG A 2 14.62 17.19 -12.82
N ASN A 3 13.55 17.90 -12.46
CA ASN A 3 12.70 17.52 -11.30
C ASN A 3 11.31 17.01 -11.73
N LYS A 4 11.22 16.29 -12.85
CA LYS A 4 9.97 15.72 -13.37
C LYS A 4 9.99 14.18 -13.35
N ILE A 5 10.48 13.60 -12.26
CA ILE A 5 10.51 12.15 -12.07
C ILE A 5 9.39 11.79 -11.10
N LEU A 6 8.51 10.90 -11.53
CA LEU A 6 7.51 10.26 -10.68
C LEU A 6 7.96 8.82 -10.44
N LEU A 7 8.15 8.45 -9.18
CA LEU A 7 8.45 7.08 -8.76
C LEU A 7 7.15 6.40 -8.37
N SER A 8 7.00 5.13 -8.73
CA SER A 8 5.86 4.31 -8.35
C SER A 8 6.35 2.93 -7.91
N ASP A 9 5.69 2.36 -6.91
CA ASP A 9 6.02 1.02 -6.41
C ASP A 9 4.82 0.39 -5.69
N GLU A 10 4.89 -0.92 -5.47
CA GLU A 10 3.94 -1.67 -4.65
C GLU A 10 4.53 -2.03 -3.29
N THR A 11 3.71 -1.91 -2.24
CA THR A 11 4.08 -2.34 -0.89
C THR A 11 2.99 -3.19 -0.26
N GLN A 12 3.40 -4.30 0.34
CA GLN A 12 2.54 -5.14 1.17
C GLN A 12 2.75 -4.78 2.63
N ILE A 13 1.69 -4.37 3.32
CA ILE A 13 1.73 -4.02 4.75
C ILE A 13 0.96 -5.10 5.51
N GLU A 14 1.66 -5.82 6.38
CA GLU A 14 1.05 -6.82 7.26
C GLU A 14 0.34 -6.16 8.45
N PHE A 15 -0.92 -6.50 8.70
CA PHE A 15 -1.63 -5.99 9.88
C PHE A 15 -0.97 -6.45 11.19
N PHE A 16 -0.42 -7.67 11.16
CA PHE A 16 0.21 -8.30 12.32
C PHE A 16 1.74 -8.24 12.35
N GLY A 17 2.35 -7.51 11.41
CA GLY A 17 3.76 -7.12 11.39
C GLY A 17 4.75 -8.29 11.42
N LEU A 18 5.96 -8.04 10.94
CA LEU A 18 7.04 -9.03 10.96
C LEU A 18 7.46 -9.35 12.40
N ASN A 19 7.02 -10.48 12.95
CA ASN A 19 7.54 -11.16 14.14
C ASN A 19 7.80 -10.31 15.40
N GLY A 20 7.13 -9.17 15.57
CA GLY A 20 7.22 -8.36 16.78
C GLY A 20 6.40 -8.97 17.91
N LYS A 21 7.00 -9.21 19.09
CA LYS A 21 6.25 -9.56 20.31
C LYS A 21 5.19 -8.49 20.55
N ARG A 22 3.93 -8.85 20.37
CA ARG A 22 2.79 -7.93 20.51
C ARG A 22 2.17 -8.10 21.89
N GLN A 23 2.02 -7.01 22.63
CA GLN A 23 1.26 -7.02 23.88
C GLN A 23 -0.23 -7.02 23.56
N ILE A 24 -0.95 -8.04 24.05
CA ILE A 24 -2.39 -8.17 23.89
C ILE A 24 -2.98 -8.24 25.30
N TRP A 25 -3.96 -7.39 25.58
CA TRP A 25 -4.71 -7.43 26.83
C TRP A 25 -5.84 -8.46 26.71
N ARG A 26 -5.95 -9.35 27.70
CA ARG A 26 -7.00 -10.38 27.76
C ARG A 26 -7.60 -10.46 29.16
N LYS A 27 -8.85 -10.89 29.24
CA LYS A 27 -9.49 -11.22 30.53
C LYS A 27 -8.95 -12.54 31.06
N PRO A 28 -8.78 -12.71 32.39
CA PRO A 28 -8.35 -13.97 32.98
C PRO A 28 -9.29 -15.13 32.59
N GLY A 29 -8.74 -16.29 32.24
CA GLY A 29 -9.53 -17.51 31.95
C GLY A 29 -9.84 -17.80 30.47
N THR A 30 -9.24 -17.08 29.51
CA THR A 30 -9.42 -17.36 28.08
C THR A 30 -8.35 -18.30 27.52
N ILE A 31 -8.78 -19.38 26.84
CA ILE A 31 -7.91 -20.32 26.10
C ILE A 31 -7.33 -19.57 24.88
N PRO A 32 -6.02 -19.69 24.59
CA PRO A 32 -5.38 -18.96 23.50
C PRO A 32 -5.73 -19.60 22.15
N MET A 33 -6.91 -19.31 21.61
CA MET A 33 -7.26 -19.65 20.23
C MET A 33 -7.67 -18.40 19.48
N LEU A 34 -6.67 -17.60 19.17
CA LEU A 34 -6.83 -16.48 18.26
C LEU A 34 -6.44 -17.01 16.88
N LYS A 35 -7.43 -17.47 16.11
CA LYS A 35 -7.26 -17.71 14.67
C LYS A 35 -7.14 -16.35 14.00
N HIS A 36 -5.97 -15.70 14.11
CA HIS A 36 -5.70 -14.55 13.28
C HIS A 36 -5.57 -15.06 11.84
N GLY A 37 -6.55 -14.68 11.02
CA GLY A 37 -6.30 -14.58 9.59
C GLY A 37 -5.12 -13.62 9.43
N VAL A 38 -3.97 -14.15 9.02
CA VAL A 38 -2.81 -13.35 8.65
C VAL A 38 -3.26 -12.54 7.43
N GLY A 39 -3.72 -11.32 7.69
CA GLY A 39 -4.10 -10.39 6.65
C GLY A 39 -2.95 -9.46 6.34
N SER A 40 -2.80 -9.13 5.08
CA SER A 40 -1.96 -8.05 4.59
C SER A 40 -2.76 -7.19 3.64
N ILE A 41 -2.45 -5.90 3.59
CA ILE A 41 -2.96 -4.99 2.57
C ILE A 41 -1.85 -4.77 1.53
N LEU A 42 -2.17 -4.96 0.26
CA LEU A 42 -1.29 -4.59 -0.84
C LEU A 42 -1.70 -3.20 -1.34
N LEU A 43 -0.73 -2.31 -1.47
CA LEU A 43 -0.93 -0.93 -1.91
C LEU A 43 -0.03 -0.64 -3.10
N TRP A 44 -0.55 0.07 -4.09
CA TRP A 44 0.25 0.77 -5.09
C TRP A 44 0.31 2.24 -4.73
N GLY A 45 1.47 2.86 -4.86
CA GLY A 45 1.61 4.30 -4.63
C GLY A 45 2.67 4.92 -5.53
N CYS A 46 2.58 6.24 -5.69
CA CYS A 46 3.61 7.00 -6.38
C CYS A 46 3.97 8.29 -5.64
N PHE A 47 5.19 8.79 -5.85
CA PHE A 47 5.65 10.04 -5.25
C PHE A 47 6.74 10.69 -6.11
N SER A 48 6.95 11.98 -5.90
CA SER A 48 8.01 12.77 -6.53
C SER A 48 8.64 13.69 -5.49
N VAL A 49 9.64 14.48 -5.92
CA VAL A 49 10.20 15.56 -5.11
C VAL A 49 9.13 16.59 -4.70
N ALA A 50 8.07 16.75 -5.49
CA ALA A 50 6.98 17.67 -5.18
C ALA A 50 6.04 17.16 -4.07
N GLY A 51 6.08 15.86 -3.76
CA GLY A 51 5.23 15.23 -2.75
C GLY A 51 4.70 13.86 -3.15
N THR A 52 3.76 13.35 -2.37
CA THR A 52 3.06 12.09 -2.60
C THR A 52 1.98 12.23 -3.67
N GLY A 53 1.99 11.32 -4.63
CA GLY A 53 0.90 11.13 -5.58
C GLY A 53 -0.19 10.23 -4.99
N ARG A 54 -0.96 9.58 -5.87
CA ARG A 54 -2.07 8.72 -5.45
C ARG A 54 -1.57 7.44 -4.78
N LEU A 55 -2.40 6.94 -3.86
CA LEU A 55 -2.24 5.67 -3.16
C LEU A 55 -3.50 4.84 -3.39
N VAL A 56 -3.34 3.64 -3.94
CA VAL A 56 -4.44 2.76 -4.35
C VAL A 56 -4.33 1.45 -3.59
N ARG A 57 -5.44 1.04 -2.97
CA ARG A 57 -5.55 -0.28 -2.35
C ARG A 57 -5.83 -1.34 -3.40
N ILE A 58 -5.06 -2.42 -3.38
CA ILE A 58 -5.24 -3.57 -4.25
C ILE A 58 -5.96 -4.65 -3.44
N GLU A 59 -7.21 -4.95 -3.80
CA GLU A 59 -8.07 -5.87 -3.03
C GLU A 59 -7.82 -7.34 -3.33
N GLU A 60 -7.30 -7.66 -4.52
CA GLU A 60 -7.04 -9.02 -4.98
C GLU A 60 -5.55 -9.22 -5.28
N ASN A 61 -5.16 -10.44 -5.66
CA ASN A 61 -3.81 -10.69 -6.17
C ASN A 61 -3.52 -9.79 -7.38
N MET A 62 -2.38 -9.11 -7.32
CA MET A 62 -1.90 -8.27 -8.41
C MET A 62 -1.67 -9.12 -9.66
N ASN A 63 -2.25 -8.70 -10.78
CA ASN A 63 -1.97 -9.27 -12.09
C ASN A 63 -1.51 -8.14 -13.04
N ARG A 64 -0.97 -8.51 -14.20
CA ARG A 64 -0.45 -7.54 -15.17
C ARG A 64 -1.53 -6.57 -15.66
N GLU A 65 -2.75 -7.06 -15.88
CA GLU A 65 -3.84 -6.27 -16.44
C GLU A 65 -4.29 -5.19 -15.45
N LYS A 66 -4.56 -5.57 -14.20
CA LYS A 66 -4.87 -4.63 -13.11
C LYS A 66 -3.76 -3.65 -12.85
N TYR A 67 -2.50 -4.07 -12.94
CA TYR A 67 -1.40 -3.14 -12.80
C TYR A 67 -1.44 -2.05 -13.88
N ARG A 68 -1.67 -2.44 -15.13
CA ARG A 68 -1.86 -1.48 -16.22
C ARG A 68 -3.06 -0.58 -15.96
N ASP A 69 -4.19 -1.12 -15.53
CA ASP A 69 -5.40 -0.34 -15.27
C ASP A 69 -5.16 0.69 -14.15
N ILE A 70 -4.45 0.30 -13.07
CA ILE A 70 -4.05 1.21 -11.98
C ILE A 70 -3.16 2.33 -12.53
N LEU A 71 -2.18 2.01 -13.38
CA LEU A 71 -1.30 3.01 -14.00
C LEU A 71 -2.09 3.96 -14.91
N ASP A 72 -2.94 3.43 -15.78
CA ASP A 72 -3.72 4.23 -16.72
C ASP A 72 -4.67 5.20 -15.99
N GLU A 73 -5.28 4.76 -14.89
CA GLU A 73 -6.20 5.58 -14.10
C GLU A 73 -5.50 6.59 -13.18
N ASN A 74 -4.34 6.26 -12.61
CA ASN A 74 -3.77 7.02 -11.50
C ASN A 74 -2.45 7.72 -11.81
N LEU A 75 -1.65 7.24 -12.76
CA LEU A 75 -0.31 7.77 -13.00
C LEU A 75 -0.37 9.20 -13.57
N LEU A 76 -1.15 9.40 -14.64
CA LEU A 76 -1.29 10.71 -15.27
C LEU A 76 -1.98 11.71 -14.33
N GLN A 77 -2.98 11.27 -13.58
CA GLN A 77 -3.64 12.14 -12.63
C GLN A 77 -2.69 12.55 -11.50
N SER A 78 -1.84 11.64 -11.03
CA SER A 78 -0.82 11.96 -10.03
C SER A 78 0.22 12.96 -10.54
N THR A 79 0.63 12.89 -11.81
CA THR A 79 1.55 13.90 -12.37
C THR A 79 0.91 15.28 -12.48
N GLN A 80 -0.39 15.35 -12.78
CA GLN A 80 -1.15 16.61 -12.79
C GLN A 80 -1.31 17.18 -11.37
N ASP A 81 -1.70 16.34 -10.41
CA ASP A 81 -1.88 16.72 -9.01
C ASP A 81 -0.56 17.28 -8.43
N LEU A 82 0.57 16.70 -8.84
CA LEU A 82 1.93 17.12 -8.46
C LEU A 82 2.53 18.24 -9.34
N ARG A 83 1.77 18.74 -10.33
CA ARG A 83 2.20 19.81 -11.26
C ARG A 83 3.53 19.50 -11.96
N LEU A 84 3.73 18.23 -12.34
CA LEU A 84 4.94 17.76 -13.02
C LEU A 84 4.91 17.98 -14.55
N GLY A 85 3.83 18.60 -15.07
CA GLY A 85 3.61 18.97 -16.47
C GLY A 85 4.61 19.95 -17.04
#